data_AF-A0A2C6L1F5-F1
#
_entry.id   AF-A0A2C6L1F5-F1
#
_cell.length_a   1.000
_cell.length_b   1.000
_cell.length_c   1.000
_cell.angle_alpha   90.00
_cell.angle_beta   90.00
_cell.angle_gamma   90.00
#
_symmetry.space_group_name_H-M   'P 1'
#
loop_
_entity.id
_entity.type
_entity.pdbx_description
1 polymer ?
#
loop_
_entity_poly.entity_id
_entity_poly.type
_entity_poly.pdbx_seq_one_letter_code
_entity_poly.pdbx_strand_id
1 'polypeptide(L)'
;MARRTLAKDPLHDDSLLMIPPPGFKFIPKSEVICGKAGCFECFDIYCERCESKDRRIVELEMRNNDLVKYITQLQAKLFGGHSVPQRRGVPGTAVGSRPAAGPVSSFPGYAAPGATAGAAVPGEPFAFIQSPVLYDPSMDLSYVATTSFTPAPPDCIGGHGVSPTNRK
;
A
#
# COMPACT_ATOMS: atom_id res chain seq x y z
N MET A 1 -18.71 50.47 -40.39
CA MET A 1 -17.70 50.51 -39.33
C MET A 1 -18.37 50.91 -38.03
N ALA A 2 -18.53 49.98 -37.09
CA ALA A 2 -19.01 50.29 -35.74
C ALA A 2 -18.05 49.60 -34.75
N ARG A 3 -17.10 50.37 -34.21
CA ARG A 3 -16.20 49.92 -33.16
C ARG A 3 -17.01 49.83 -31.87
N ARG A 4 -17.37 48.60 -31.45
CA ARG A 4 -17.82 48.34 -30.09
C ARG A 4 -16.60 48.44 -29.18
N THR A 5 -16.60 49.46 -28.34
CA THR A 5 -15.69 49.62 -27.21
C THR A 5 -15.88 48.43 -26.27
N LEU A 6 -14.88 47.53 -26.26
CA LEU A 6 -14.69 46.53 -25.21
C LEU A 6 -14.46 47.29 -23.90
N ALA A 7 -15.50 47.36 -23.06
CA ALA A 7 -15.36 47.74 -21.67
C ALA A 7 -14.45 46.70 -21.02
N LYS A 8 -13.21 47.10 -20.78
CA LYS A 8 -12.24 46.39 -19.97
C LYS A 8 -12.60 46.69 -18.53
N ASP A 9 -13.46 45.85 -17.94
CA ASP A 9 -13.75 45.92 -16.51
C ASP A 9 -12.43 45.76 -15.72
N PRO A 10 -12.04 46.74 -14.90
CA PRO A 10 -10.73 46.78 -14.27
C PRO A 10 -10.85 46.38 -12.80
N LEU A 11 -11.29 45.16 -12.49
CA LEU A 11 -11.26 44.61 -11.13
C LEU A 11 -11.17 43.08 -11.21
N HIS A 12 -10.06 42.57 -11.77
CA HIS A 12 -9.60 41.25 -11.37
C HIS A 12 -9.11 41.40 -9.94
N ASP A 13 -10.00 41.13 -8.99
CA ASP A 13 -9.66 40.93 -7.59
C ASP A 13 -8.70 39.74 -7.49
N ASP A 14 -7.40 40.02 -7.60
CA ASP A 14 -6.33 39.07 -7.27
C ASP A 14 -6.45 38.57 -5.81
N SER A 15 -7.33 39.19 -5.00
CA SER A 15 -7.72 38.78 -3.65
C SER A 15 -8.68 37.56 -3.60
N LEU A 16 -9.29 37.14 -4.73
CA LEU A 16 -10.13 35.94 -4.82
C LEU A 16 -9.42 34.72 -5.45
N LEU A 17 -8.13 34.86 -5.79
CA LEU A 17 -7.34 33.74 -6.31
C LEU A 17 -7.11 32.73 -5.17
N MET A 18 -7.75 31.57 -5.27
CA MET A 18 -7.46 30.42 -4.40
C MET A 18 -5.97 30.11 -4.46
N ILE A 19 -5.24 30.37 -3.38
CA ILE A 19 -3.82 30.03 -3.30
C ILE A 19 -3.71 28.54 -2.99
N PRO A 20 -3.16 27.71 -3.89
CA PRO A 20 -3.01 26.30 -3.61
C PRO A 20 -2.04 26.08 -2.44
N PRO A 21 -2.24 25.03 -1.63
CA PRO A 21 -1.26 24.64 -0.62
C PRO A 21 0.13 24.44 -1.24
N PRO A 22 1.22 24.64 -0.48
CA PRO A 22 2.57 24.47 -1.00
C PRO A 22 2.78 23.10 -1.65
N GLY A 23 3.28 23.08 -2.89
CA GLY A 23 3.52 21.87 -3.68
C GLY A 23 2.31 21.35 -4.46
N PHE A 24 1.19 22.08 -4.45
CA PHE A 24 0.02 21.81 -5.29
C PHE A 24 -0.19 22.92 -6.32
N LYS A 25 -0.79 22.58 -7.46
CA LYS A 25 -1.16 23.51 -8.53
C LYS A 25 -2.62 23.29 -8.90
N PHE A 26 -3.38 24.36 -9.06
CA PHE A 26 -4.74 24.27 -9.61
C PHE A 26 -4.69 24.34 -11.14
N ILE A 27 -5.30 23.37 -11.80
CA ILE A 27 -5.40 23.27 -13.25
C ILE A 27 -6.86 23.48 -13.64
N PRO A 28 -7.22 24.56 -14.36
CA PRO A 28 -8.58 24.75 -14.85
C PRO A 28 -9.00 23.61 -15.79
N LYS A 29 -10.19 23.03 -15.58
CA LYS A 29 -10.75 21.98 -16.46
C LYS A 29 -11.32 22.55 -17.76
N SER A 30 -11.84 23.78 -17.69
CA SER A 30 -12.51 24.48 -18.79
C SER A 30 -11.94 25.88 -18.94
N GLU A 31 -12.04 26.42 -20.16
CA GLU A 31 -11.63 27.79 -20.49
C GLU A 31 -12.47 28.84 -19.74
N VAL A 32 -13.75 28.52 -19.46
CA VAL A 32 -14.63 29.35 -18.64
C VAL A 32 -14.64 28.81 -17.21
N ILE A 33 -14.19 29.63 -16.26
CA ILE A 33 -14.26 29.37 -14.81
C ILE A 33 -15.44 30.14 -14.21
N CYS A 34 -16.15 29.53 -13.26
CA CYS A 34 -17.38 30.11 -12.69
C CYS A 34 -17.15 31.32 -11.76
N GLY A 35 -15.89 31.70 -11.47
CA GLY A 35 -15.53 32.83 -10.63
C GLY A 35 -15.87 32.68 -9.13
N LYS A 36 -16.44 31.54 -8.71
CA LYS A 36 -16.74 31.26 -7.30
C LYS A 36 -15.49 30.77 -6.59
N ALA A 37 -15.15 31.40 -5.46
CA ALA A 37 -14.07 30.93 -4.59
C ALA A 37 -14.36 29.49 -4.13
N GLY A 38 -13.36 28.61 -4.24
CA GLY A 38 -13.46 27.21 -3.79
C GLY A 38 -14.29 26.27 -4.69
N CYS A 39 -14.57 26.62 -5.95
CA CYS A 39 -15.26 25.71 -6.86
C CYS A 39 -14.32 24.61 -7.41
N PHE A 40 -14.25 23.47 -6.71
CA PHE A 40 -13.46 22.29 -7.11
C PHE A 40 -14.00 21.54 -8.34
N GLU A 41 -15.17 21.92 -8.84
CA GLU A 41 -15.68 21.40 -10.10
C GLU A 41 -14.99 22.04 -11.30
N CYS A 42 -14.52 23.28 -11.18
CA CYS A 42 -13.83 24.00 -12.25
C CYS A 42 -12.32 23.75 -12.29
N PHE A 43 -11.73 23.23 -11.21
CA PHE A 43 -10.29 23.06 -11.07
C PHE A 43 -9.94 21.63 -10.68
N ASP A 44 -8.91 21.07 -11.30
CA ASP A 44 -8.19 19.92 -10.78
C ASP A 44 -7.03 20.36 -9.89
N ILE A 45 -6.72 19.53 -8.90
CA ILE A 45 -5.60 19.76 -8.00
C ILE A 45 -4.48 18.80 -8.40
N TYR A 46 -3.37 19.37 -8.85
CA TYR A 46 -2.17 18.63 -9.20
C TYR A 46 -1.16 18.68 -8.05
N CYS A 47 -0.59 17.52 -7.70
CA CYS A 47 0.40 17.36 -6.64
C CYS A 47 1.74 16.95 -7.26
N GLU A 48 2.75 17.83 -7.21
CA GLU A 48 4.07 17.55 -7.82
C GLU A 48 4.77 16.34 -7.18
N ARG A 49 4.64 16.22 -5.84
CA ARG A 49 5.20 15.08 -5.10
C ARG A 49 4.52 13.77 -5.44
N CYS A 50 3.20 13.81 -5.69
CA CYS A 50 2.42 12.63 -6.02
C CYS A 50 2.79 12.16 -7.43
N GLU A 51 2.88 13.09 -8.38
CA GLU A 51 3.29 12.76 -9.74
C GLU A 51 4.73 12.22 -9.82
N SER A 52 5.66 12.80 -9.05
CA SER A 52 7.02 12.28 -8.93
C SER A 52 7.05 10.86 -8.35
N LYS A 53 6.18 10.57 -7.37
CA LYS A 53 6.03 9.22 -6.80
C LYS A 53 5.45 8.26 -7.82
N ASP A 54 4.42 8.65 -8.56
CA ASP A 54 3.78 7.79 -9.55
C ASP A 54 4.74 7.43 -10.69
N ARG A 55 5.53 8.40 -11.18
CA ARG A 55 6.61 8.12 -12.15
C ARG A 55 7.62 7.11 -11.60
N ARG A 56 8.00 7.27 -10.32
CA ARG A 56 8.95 6.37 -9.67
C ARG A 56 8.39 4.97 -9.46
N ILE A 57 7.10 4.85 -9.15
CA ILE A 57 6.42 3.56 -9.02
C ILE A 57 6.47 2.80 -10.34
N VAL A 58 6.05 3.43 -11.45
CA VAL A 58 6.06 2.81 -12.78
C VAL A 58 7.47 2.34 -13.18
N GLU A 59 8.49 3.17 -12.93
CA GLU A 59 9.88 2.79 -13.20
C GLU A 59 10.30 1.56 -12.38
N LEU A 60 9.93 1.50 -11.09
CA LEU A 60 10.24 0.37 -10.22
C LEU A 60 9.47 -0.89 -10.63
N GLU A 61 8.23 -0.76 -11.08
CA GLU A 61 7.44 -1.86 -11.61
C GLU A 61 8.05 -2.45 -12.87
N MET A 62 8.55 -1.62 -13.79
CA MET A 62 9.29 -2.10 -14.97
C MET A 62 10.54 -2.87 -14.58
N ARG A 63 11.38 -2.30 -13.70
CA ARG A 63 12.61 -2.96 -13.21
C ARG A 63 12.30 -4.27 -12.50
N ASN A 64 11.24 -4.31 -11.69
CA ASN A 64 10.82 -5.52 -11.00
C ASN A 64 10.38 -6.61 -12.00
N ASN A 65 9.56 -6.25 -13.00
CA ASN A 65 9.17 -7.20 -14.06
C ASN A 65 10.37 -7.77 -14.81
N ASP A 66 11.39 -6.96 -15.10
CA ASP A 66 12.60 -7.45 -15.78
C ASP A 66 13.43 -8.37 -14.88
N LEU A 67 13.54 -8.06 -13.59
CA LEU A 67 14.19 -8.95 -12.62
C LEU A 67 13.47 -10.28 -12.48
N VAL A 68 12.13 -10.28 -12.43
CA VAL A 68 11.33 -11.51 -12.38
C VAL A 68 11.60 -12.39 -13.60
N LYS A 69 11.57 -11.81 -14.82
CA LYS A 69 11.90 -12.55 -16.06
C LYS A 69 13.30 -13.16 -15.99
N TYR A 70 14.28 -12.40 -15.53
CA TYR A 70 15.66 -12.88 -15.44
C TYR A 70 15.80 -14.01 -14.42
N ILE A 71 15.16 -13.88 -13.25
CA ILE A 71 15.12 -14.94 -12.24
C ILE A 71 14.47 -16.19 -12.80
N THR A 72 13.33 -16.08 -13.50
CA THR A 72 12.67 -17.24 -14.12
C THR A 72 13.57 -17.91 -15.16
N GLN A 73 14.31 -17.14 -15.96
CA GLN A 73 15.28 -17.70 -16.91
C GLN A 73 16.43 -18.43 -16.20
N LEU A 74 16.94 -17.87 -15.09
CA LEU A 74 17.98 -18.52 -14.29
C LEU A 74 17.46 -19.79 -13.61
N GLN A 75 16.25 -19.76 -13.04
CA GLN A 75 15.59 -20.94 -12.48
C GLN A 75 15.42 -22.02 -13.54
N ALA A 76 15.01 -21.67 -14.77
CA ALA A 76 14.92 -22.62 -15.86
C ALA A 76 16.28 -23.22 -16.24
N LYS A 77 17.37 -22.45 -16.20
CA LYS A 77 18.73 -22.97 -16.46
C LYS A 77 19.24 -23.88 -15.35
N LEU A 78 18.99 -23.53 -14.08
CA LEU A 78 19.46 -24.27 -12.92
C LEU A 78 18.65 -25.53 -12.64
N PHE A 79 17.32 -25.47 -12.82
CA PHE A 79 16.38 -26.55 -12.47
C PHE A 79 15.76 -27.24 -13.68
N GLY A 80 15.85 -26.67 -14.89
CA GLY A 80 15.35 -27.29 -16.13
C GLY A 80 16.37 -28.17 -16.85
N GLY A 81 17.59 -28.33 -16.33
CA GLY A 81 18.69 -29.05 -16.97
C GLY A 81 18.84 -30.53 -16.63
N HIS A 82 18.20 -31.05 -15.57
CA HIS A 82 18.33 -32.47 -15.20
C HIS A 82 16.99 -33.08 -14.74
N SER A 83 16.45 -33.95 -15.60
CA SER A 83 15.54 -35.08 -15.33
C SER A 83 14.22 -34.82 -14.57
N VAL A 84 13.13 -34.55 -15.30
CA VAL A 84 11.85 -35.25 -15.09
C VAL A 84 11.15 -35.41 -16.46
N PRO A 85 10.86 -36.62 -16.95
CA PRO A 85 10.01 -36.78 -18.12
C PRO A 85 8.57 -36.43 -17.74
N GLN A 86 8.15 -35.22 -18.09
CA GLN A 86 6.78 -34.75 -17.94
C GLN A 86 5.88 -35.57 -18.87
N ARG A 87 5.15 -36.53 -18.30
CA ARG A 87 4.16 -37.34 -19.00
C ARG A 87 3.19 -36.42 -19.74
N ARG A 88 3.04 -36.70 -21.05
CA ARG A 88 1.97 -36.27 -21.96
C ARG A 88 0.64 -36.02 -21.24
N GLY A 89 0.19 -34.76 -21.22
CA GLY A 89 -1.21 -34.43 -21.04
C GLY A 89 -1.96 -34.60 -22.38
N VAL A 90 -2.96 -35.47 -22.40
CA VAL A 90 -3.93 -35.65 -23.50
C VAL A 90 -5.11 -34.69 -23.25
N PRO A 91 -5.70 -34.04 -24.26
CA PRO A 91 -6.80 -33.10 -24.07
C PRO A 91 -8.18 -33.81 -24.05
N GLY A 92 -9.01 -33.43 -23.07
CA GLY A 92 -10.48 -33.47 -23.16
C GLY A 92 -11.18 -34.71 -22.60
N THR A 93 -11.97 -34.52 -21.53
CA THR A 93 -13.42 -34.83 -21.48
C THR A 93 -14.02 -34.39 -20.13
N ALA A 94 -15.17 -33.72 -20.21
CA ALA A 94 -15.93 -33.23 -19.08
C ALA A 94 -16.75 -34.35 -18.40
N VAL A 95 -16.84 -34.35 -17.06
CA VAL A 95 -18.03 -34.81 -16.31
C VAL A 95 -18.10 -34.00 -15.03
N GLY A 96 -19.19 -33.26 -14.85
CA GLY A 96 -19.44 -32.46 -13.65
C GLY A 96 -19.86 -33.29 -12.45
N SER A 97 -19.59 -32.77 -11.25
CA SER A 97 -20.40 -33.02 -10.05
C SER A 97 -20.18 -31.88 -9.06
N ARG A 98 -21.18 -31.02 -8.87
CA ARG A 98 -21.39 -30.33 -7.57
C ARG A 98 -22.03 -31.33 -6.62
N PRO A 99 -21.67 -31.30 -5.32
CA PRO A 99 -22.65 -30.82 -4.36
C PRO A 99 -22.04 -29.85 -3.31
N ALA A 100 -22.91 -29.37 -2.43
CA ALA A 100 -22.77 -28.22 -1.57
C ALA A 100 -22.17 -28.50 -0.17
N ALA A 101 -21.90 -27.39 0.55
CA ALA A 101 -21.61 -27.23 1.99
C ALA A 101 -20.23 -27.71 2.52
N GLY A 102 -19.59 -26.85 3.33
CA GLY A 102 -18.22 -26.96 3.87
C GLY A 102 -17.94 -28.16 4.81
N PRO A 103 -16.80 -28.22 5.54
CA PRO A 103 -16.03 -27.12 6.11
C PRO A 103 -14.51 -27.16 5.81
N VAL A 104 -13.84 -26.06 6.20
CA VAL A 104 -12.39 -25.85 6.40
C VAL A 104 -11.54 -27.13 6.45
N SER A 105 -10.68 -27.30 5.44
CA SER A 105 -9.62 -28.31 5.44
C SER A 105 -8.33 -27.68 5.93
N SER A 106 -7.97 -28.09 7.13
CA SER A 106 -6.72 -27.83 7.83
C SER A 106 -5.51 -28.27 7.03
N PHE A 107 -4.50 -27.40 6.91
CA PHE A 107 -3.14 -27.83 6.60
C PHE A 107 -2.54 -28.55 7.82
N PRO A 108 -2.01 -29.77 7.69
CA PRO A 108 -1.29 -30.44 8.76
C PRO A 108 0.13 -29.86 8.82
N GLY A 109 0.52 -29.19 9.90
CA GLY A 109 1.93 -28.79 10.03
C GLY A 109 2.35 -27.90 11.19
N TYR A 110 1.44 -27.20 11.87
CA TYR A 110 1.83 -26.35 13.01
C TYR A 110 0.87 -26.56 14.18
N ALA A 111 1.13 -27.63 14.94
CA ALA A 111 0.59 -27.75 16.29
C ALA A 111 1.40 -26.83 17.21
N ALA A 112 0.88 -25.63 17.46
CA ALA A 112 1.31 -24.85 18.62
C ALA A 112 0.77 -25.54 19.88
N PRO A 113 1.60 -25.87 20.89
CA PRO A 113 1.10 -26.37 22.15
C PRO A 113 0.48 -25.21 22.93
N GLY A 114 -0.82 -25.29 23.20
CA GLY A 114 -1.46 -24.52 24.26
C GLY A 114 -1.90 -23.09 23.93
N ALA A 115 -2.90 -22.93 23.06
CA ALA A 115 -3.77 -21.76 23.13
C ALA A 115 -4.99 -22.11 24.01
N THR A 116 -4.79 -22.10 25.33
CA THR A 116 -5.92 -21.88 26.24
C THR A 116 -6.34 -20.42 26.06
N ALA A 117 -7.62 -20.20 25.79
CA ALA A 117 -8.23 -18.87 25.83
C ALA A 117 -8.21 -18.36 27.28
N GLY A 118 -7.04 -17.91 27.73
CA GLY A 118 -6.83 -17.17 28.97
C GLY A 118 -6.92 -15.68 28.66
N ALA A 119 -7.62 -14.95 29.52
CA ALA A 119 -7.71 -13.50 29.46
C ALA A 119 -6.32 -12.88 29.24
N ALA A 120 -6.20 -12.03 28.21
CA ALA A 120 -4.95 -11.35 27.89
C ALA A 120 -4.47 -10.56 29.11
N VAL A 121 -3.36 -10.99 29.70
CA VAL A 121 -2.67 -10.23 30.74
C VAL A 121 -2.07 -9.00 30.07
N PRO A 122 -2.35 -7.78 30.57
CA PRO A 122 -1.78 -6.57 30.01
C PRO A 122 -0.25 -6.62 30.13
N GLY A 123 0.45 -6.63 29.00
CA GLY A 123 1.91 -6.65 28.91
C GLY A 123 2.52 -7.92 28.33
N GLU A 124 1.77 -9.02 28.19
CA GLU A 124 2.28 -10.25 27.57
C GLU A 124 2.18 -10.19 26.04
N PRO A 125 3.18 -10.76 25.32
CA PRO A 125 3.14 -10.84 23.87
C PRO A 125 2.02 -11.76 23.40
N PHE A 126 1.19 -11.27 22.47
CA PHE A 126 0.06 -12.03 21.92
C PHE A 126 0.39 -12.71 20.59
N ALA A 127 1.50 -12.34 19.94
CA ALA A 127 1.95 -12.94 18.70
C ALA A 127 3.48 -12.94 18.59
N PHE A 128 4.01 -13.89 17.81
CA PHE A 128 5.43 -14.03 17.53
C PHE A 128 5.67 -14.34 16.05
N ILE A 129 6.71 -13.75 15.46
CA ILE A 129 7.19 -14.05 14.10
C ILE A 129 8.68 -14.37 14.19
N GLN A 130 9.09 -15.46 13.55
CA GLN A 130 10.51 -15.85 13.43
C GLN A 130 11.04 -15.50 12.04
N SER A 131 12.25 -14.95 11.99
CA SER A 131 12.95 -14.74 10.71
C SER A 131 13.46 -16.07 10.14
N PRO A 132 13.77 -16.13 8.84
CA PRO A 132 14.69 -17.14 8.31
C PRO A 132 16.04 -17.11 9.05
N VAL A 133 16.86 -18.16 8.88
CA VAL A 133 18.23 -18.17 9.38
C VAL A 133 19.03 -17.09 8.67
N LEU A 134 19.46 -16.09 9.43
CA LEU A 134 20.31 -15.01 8.96
C LEU A 134 21.75 -15.33 9.33
N TYR A 135 22.69 -15.07 8.42
CA TYR A 135 24.12 -15.21 8.67
C TYR A 135 24.75 -13.81 8.75
N ASP A 136 25.44 -13.52 9.85
CA ASP A 136 26.19 -12.28 10.03
C ASP A 136 27.67 -12.51 9.75
N PRO A 137 28.23 -11.97 8.64
CA PRO A 137 29.64 -12.13 8.30
C PRO A 137 30.61 -11.40 9.25
N SER A 138 30.14 -10.41 10.01
CA SER A 138 30.98 -9.67 10.94
C SER A 138 31.22 -10.43 12.24
N MET A 139 30.27 -11.30 12.60
CA MET A 139 30.33 -12.15 13.80
C MET A 139 30.57 -13.63 13.48
N ASP A 140 30.58 -14.02 12.19
CA ASP A 140 30.68 -15.40 11.71
C ASP A 140 29.66 -16.34 12.38
N LEU A 141 28.44 -15.84 12.59
CA LEU A 141 27.39 -16.54 13.31
C LEU A 141 26.08 -16.54 12.53
N SER A 142 25.40 -17.69 12.54
CA SER A 142 24.03 -17.83 12.08
C SER A 142 23.06 -17.64 13.24
N TYR A 143 22.05 -16.78 13.09
CA TYR A 143 21.03 -16.52 14.10
C TYR A 143 19.62 -16.49 13.50
N VAL A 144 18.62 -16.67 14.37
CA VAL A 144 17.19 -16.53 14.05
C VAL A 144 16.61 -15.46 14.95
N ALA A 145 16.06 -14.40 14.37
CA ALA A 145 15.40 -13.36 15.14
C ALA A 145 13.95 -13.76 15.45
N THR A 146 13.52 -13.55 16.69
CA THR A 146 12.11 -13.69 17.08
C THR A 146 11.56 -12.31 17.42
N THR A 147 10.55 -11.88 16.67
CA THR A 147 9.82 -10.63 16.92
C THR A 147 8.54 -10.95 17.68
N SER A 148 8.37 -10.35 18.86
CA SER A 148 7.16 -10.47 19.68
C SER A 148 6.29 -9.22 19.58
N PHE A 149 4.98 -9.38 19.53
CA PHE A 149 4.02 -8.28 19.49
C PHE A 149 3.30 -8.16 20.83
N THR A 150 3.46 -7.03 21.50
CA THR A 150 2.75 -6.69 22.74
C THR A 150 1.65 -5.67 22.45
N PRO A 151 0.52 -5.70 23.19
CA PRO A 151 -0.51 -4.68 23.04
C PRO A 151 0.04 -3.29 23.37
N ALA A 152 -0.38 -2.29 22.60
CA ALA A 152 -0.01 -0.90 22.89
C ALA A 152 -0.68 -0.44 24.21
N PRO A 153 -0.01 0.38 25.02
CA PRO A 153 -0.64 1.04 26.17
C PRO A 153 -1.87 1.84 25.71
N PRO A 154 -2.95 1.90 26.51
CA PRO A 154 -4.21 2.53 26.12
C PRO A 154 -4.08 4.04 25.82
N ASP A 155 -3.00 4.69 26.25
CA ASP A 155 -2.80 6.14 26.11
C ASP A 155 -2.22 6.56 24.74
N CYS A 156 -1.93 5.61 23.84
CA CYS A 156 -1.27 5.90 22.57
C CYS A 156 -2.23 6.10 21.38
N ILE A 157 -3.52 5.76 21.55
CA ILE A 157 -4.53 5.80 20.48
C ILE A 157 -5.54 6.92 20.78
N GLY A 158 -5.08 8.17 20.75
CA GLY A 158 -5.98 9.31 20.95
C GLY A 158 -5.28 10.54 21.48
N GLY A 159 -4.68 11.32 20.58
CA GLY A 159 -4.26 12.68 20.88
C GLY A 159 -5.47 13.57 21.18
N HIS A 160 -5.86 13.64 22.45
CA HIS A 160 -6.51 14.81 23.05
C HIS A 160 -5.87 15.04 24.41
N GLY A 161 -4.97 16.01 24.47
CA GLY A 161 -4.43 16.50 25.73
C GLY A 161 -5.56 17.09 26.59
N VAL A 162 -6.05 16.31 27.55
CA VAL A 162 -6.79 16.85 28.68
C VAL A 162 -5.81 16.92 29.84
N SER A 163 -5.23 18.11 30.01
CA SER A 163 -4.50 18.45 31.22
C SER A 163 -5.45 18.34 32.42
N PRO A 164 -5.14 17.57 33.47
CA PRO A 164 -5.98 17.55 34.66
C PRO A 164 -5.81 18.90 35.38
N THR A 165 -6.83 19.75 35.30
CA THR A 165 -6.96 20.91 36.18
C THR A 165 -7.20 20.40 37.60
N ASN A 166 -6.16 20.52 38.42
CA ASN A 166 -6.23 20.37 39.86
C ASN A 166 -7.18 21.43 40.44
N ARG A 167 -8.30 21.01 41.05
CA ARG A 167 -9.19 21.88 41.82
C ARG A 167 -9.27 21.34 43.26
N LYS A 168 -8.67 22.15 44.14
CA LYS A 168 -8.84 22.33 45.60
C LYS A 168 -9.51 21.20 46.40
#